data_AF-A0A0B8PBJ0-F1
#
_entry.id   AF-A0A0B8PBJ0-F1
#
_cell.length_a   1.000
_cell.length_b   1.000
_cell.length_c   1.000
_cell.angle_alpha   90.00
_cell.angle_beta   90.00
_cell.angle_gamma   90.00
#
_symmetry.space_group_name_H-M   'P 1'
#
loop_
_entity.id
_entity.type
_entity.pdbx_description
1 polymer ?
#
loop_
_entity_poly.entity_id
_entity_poly.type
_entity_poly.pdbx_seq_one_letter_code
_entity_poly.pdbx_strand_id
1 'polypeptide(L)'
;MHRETYFLSEPIKRNHWYQFDIDVTWSHTDRGSLKLKLDGDTVIDRQGPTSYYDCVGPYFKMGIYRDKTPMPFVIYFDDFSRQTTAD
;
A
#
# COMPACT_ATOMS: atom_id res chain seq x y z
N MET A 1 -5.16 16.64 -12.92
CA MET A 1 -4.56 15.77 -11.88
C MET A 1 -3.19 15.33 -12.36
N HIS A 2 -2.13 15.66 -11.63
CA HIS A 2 -0.80 15.11 -11.87
C HIS A 2 -0.71 13.80 -11.07
N ARG A 3 -0.51 12.67 -11.75
CA ARG A 3 -0.28 11.38 -11.10
C ARG A 3 1.21 11.21 -10.92
N GLU A 4 1.66 11.21 -9.67
CA GLU A 4 3.03 10.92 -9.31
C GLU A 4 3.17 9.41 -9.05
N THR A 5 4.23 8.79 -9.59
CA THR A 5 4.56 7.38 -9.34
C THR A 5 5.80 7.34 -8.48
N TYR A 6 5.67 6.90 -7.23
CA TYR A 6 6.79 6.85 -6.27
C TYR A 6 7.68 5.61 -6.44
N PHE A 7 7.10 4.49 -6.86
CA PHE A 7 7.82 3.24 -7.08
C PHE A 7 7.12 2.39 -8.15
N LEU A 8 7.91 1.70 -8.96
CA LEU A 8 7.43 0.77 -9.98
C LEU A 8 8.32 -0.49 -9.96
N SER A 9 7.77 -1.61 -9.51
CA SER A 9 8.45 -2.90 -9.61
C SER A 9 8.23 -3.48 -11.01
N GLU A 10 9.11 -3.17 -11.96
CA GLU A 10 9.03 -3.75 -13.30
C GLU A 10 10.30 -4.48 -13.73
N PRO A 11 10.18 -5.76 -14.17
CA PRO A 11 8.96 -6.60 -14.17
C PRO A 11 8.64 -7.20 -12.78
N ILE A 12 7.35 -7.38 -12.46
CA ILE A 12 6.93 -8.20 -11.31
C ILE A 12 7.38 -9.64 -11.54
N LYS A 13 8.05 -10.22 -10.53
CA LYS A 13 8.50 -11.61 -10.54
C LYS A 13 7.35 -12.54 -10.16
N ARG A 14 7.07 -13.54 -11.00
CA ARG A 14 6.13 -14.62 -10.67
C ARG A 14 6.77 -15.61 -9.71
N ASN A 15 5.95 -16.30 -8.91
CA ASN A 15 6.40 -17.29 -7.91
C ASN A 15 7.41 -16.71 -6.91
N HIS A 16 7.27 -15.43 -6.59
CA HIS A 16 8.08 -14.71 -5.60
C HIS A 16 7.15 -14.18 -4.53
N TRP A 17 7.48 -14.44 -3.26
CA TRP A 17 6.81 -13.82 -2.14
C TRP A 17 7.39 -12.42 -1.95
N TYR A 18 6.55 -11.42 -2.13
CA TYR A 18 6.89 -10.04 -1.82
C TYR A 18 6.48 -9.72 -0.38
N GLN A 19 7.42 -9.28 0.44
CA GLN A 19 7.13 -8.79 1.78
C GLN A 19 6.88 -7.28 1.73
N PHE A 20 5.69 -6.84 2.14
CA PHE A 20 5.34 -5.43 2.25
C PHE A 20 5.33 -5.01 3.72
N ASP A 21 6.15 -4.05 4.09
CA ASP A 21 6.04 -3.35 5.37
C ASP A 21 5.58 -1.91 5.10
N ILE A 22 4.38 -1.58 5.55
CA ILE A 22 3.74 -0.28 5.32
C ILE A 22 3.57 0.41 6.66
N ASP A 23 4.21 1.57 6.81
CA ASP A 23 3.99 2.50 7.91
C ASP A 23 3.37 3.78 7.36
N VAL A 24 2.23 4.17 7.91
CA VAL A 24 1.42 5.26 7.39
C VAL A 24 0.80 6.07 8.51
N THR A 25 1.04 7.37 8.46
CA THR A 25 0.29 8.38 9.23
C THR A 25 -0.79 8.95 8.33
N TRP A 26 -2.06 8.73 8.67
CA TRP A 26 -3.20 9.24 7.92
C TRP A 26 -3.44 10.72 8.23
N SER A 27 -3.31 11.58 7.22
CA SER A 27 -3.65 12.99 7.33
C SER A 27 -4.05 13.56 5.97
N HIS A 28 -5.01 14.49 5.99
CA HIS A 28 -5.35 15.32 4.82
C HIS A 28 -4.45 16.56 4.70
N THR A 29 -3.58 16.81 5.69
CA THR A 29 -2.59 17.90 5.68
C THR A 29 -1.17 17.37 5.46
N ASP A 30 -0.20 18.27 5.45
CA ASP A 30 1.24 18.01 5.45
C ASP A 30 1.77 17.12 6.58
N ARG A 31 0.97 16.83 7.61
CA ARG A 31 1.34 15.96 8.76
C ARG A 31 1.24 14.47 8.48
N GLY A 32 0.85 14.07 7.27
CA GLY A 32 0.80 12.66 6.88
C GLY A 32 2.18 12.13 6.52
N SER A 33 2.34 10.81 6.57
CA SER A 33 3.58 10.15 6.16
C SER A 33 3.29 8.79 5.55
N LEU A 34 4.15 8.37 4.62
CA LEU A 34 4.12 7.03 4.02
C LEU A 34 5.55 6.51 3.92
N LYS A 35 5.81 5.41 4.60
CA LYS A 35 7.00 4.58 4.42
C LYS A 35 6.59 3.21 3.92
N LEU A 36 7.25 2.75 2.85
CA LEU A 36 7.05 1.41 2.30
C LEU A 36 8.40 0.74 2.15
N LYS A 37 8.50 -0.47 2.70
CA LYS A 37 9.56 -1.41 2.35
C LYS A 37 9.01 -2.54 1.49
N LEU A 38 9.79 -2.92 0.49
CA LEU A 38 9.53 -4.09 -0.33
C LEU A 38 10.73 -5.02 -0.20
N ASP A 39 10.50 -6.23 0.28
CA ASP A 39 11.55 -7.23 0.55
C ASP A 39 12.69 -6.68 1.45
N GLY A 40 12.32 -5.80 2.40
CA GLY A 40 13.24 -5.17 3.36
C GLY A 40 13.85 -3.84 2.89
N ASP A 41 13.84 -3.55 1.59
CA ASP A 41 14.37 -2.30 1.03
C ASP A 41 13.35 -1.17 1.10
N THR A 42 13.72 -0.03 1.67
CA THR A 42 12.86 1.17 1.67
C THR A 42 12.73 1.70 0.23
N VAL A 43 11.52 1.61 -0.32
CA VAL A 43 11.20 2.06 -1.69
C VAL A 43 10.41 3.37 -1.70
N ILE A 44 9.78 3.74 -0.58
CA ILE A 44 9.12 5.03 -0.38
C ILE A 44 9.42 5.51 1.04
N ASP A 45 9.83 6.77 1.17
CA ASP A 45 9.87 7.51 2.44
C ASP A 45 9.46 8.96 2.15
N ARG A 46 8.20 9.30 2.44
CA ARG A 46 7.63 10.62 2.11
C ARG A 46 6.78 11.19 3.24
N GLN A 47 6.77 12.52 3.28
CA GLN A 47 5.88 13.34 4.09
C GLN A 47 4.83 14.01 3.21
N GLY A 48 3.69 14.36 3.80
CA GLY A 48 2.60 15.09 3.14
C GLY A 48 1.25 14.39 3.26
N PRO A 49 0.21 14.90 2.57
CA PRO A 49 -1.13 14.31 2.62
C PRO A 49 -1.15 12.84 2.18
N THR A 50 -1.91 12.02 2.90
CA THR A 50 -2.09 10.57 2.71
C THR A 50 -3.56 10.12 2.77
N SER A 51 -4.48 10.99 3.18
CA SER A 51 -5.92 10.67 3.26
C SER A 51 -6.79 11.81 2.72
N TYR A 52 -8.05 11.48 2.44
CA TYR A 52 -9.09 12.49 2.27
C TYR A 52 -9.43 13.16 3.60
N TYR A 53 -10.07 14.34 3.52
CA TYR A 53 -10.64 15.00 4.68
C TYR A 53 -11.99 14.37 5.02
N ASP A 54 -11.96 13.33 5.85
CA ASP A 54 -13.11 12.53 6.26
C ASP A 54 -13.09 12.30 7.79
N CYS A 55 -14.25 12.06 8.39
CA CYS A 55 -14.40 11.70 9.79
C CYS A 55 -14.10 10.22 10.05
N VAL A 56 -14.12 9.37 9.02
CA VAL A 56 -13.80 7.94 9.14
C VAL A 56 -12.48 7.64 8.44
N GLY A 57 -11.54 7.06 9.20
CA GLY A 57 -10.26 6.61 8.67
C GLY A 57 -10.39 5.46 7.67
N PRO A 58 -9.38 5.23 6.81
CA PRO A 58 -9.41 4.15 5.85
C PRO A 58 -9.40 2.78 6.53
N TYR A 59 -9.86 1.78 5.80
CA TYR A 59 -9.77 0.37 6.19
C TYR A 59 -9.01 -0.41 5.13
N PHE A 60 -8.36 -1.50 5.55
CA PHE A 60 -7.53 -2.32 4.69
C PHE A 60 -8.35 -3.38 3.96
N LYS A 61 -8.06 -3.59 2.68
CA LYS A 61 -8.54 -4.71 1.87
C LYS A 61 -7.36 -5.33 1.13
N MET A 62 -7.39 -6.65 0.99
CA MET A 62 -6.44 -7.40 0.20
C MET A 62 -7.18 -8.46 -0.60
N GLY A 63 -6.79 -8.63 -1.86
CA GLY A 63 -7.49 -9.51 -2.80
C GLY A 63 -7.31 -9.06 -4.23
N ILE A 64 -8.09 -9.68 -5.12
CA ILE A 64 -8.12 -9.31 -6.54
C ILE A 64 -9.30 -8.36 -6.77
N TYR A 65 -9.00 -7.11 -7.10
CA TYR A 65 -10.00 -6.14 -7.57
C TYR A 65 -9.79 -5.88 -9.07
N ARG A 66 -10.74 -6.29 -9.90
CA ARG A 66 -10.63 -6.28 -11.38
C ARG A 66 -11.98 -6.23 -12.08
N ASP A 67 -11.98 -5.74 -13.32
CA ASP A 67 -13.13 -5.78 -14.23
C ASP A 67 -13.51 -7.20 -14.68
N LYS A 68 -14.71 -7.37 -15.23
CA LYS A 68 -15.20 -8.66 -15.75
C LYS A 68 -14.30 -9.21 -16.85
N THR A 69 -13.88 -10.47 -16.70
CA THR A 69 -13.09 -11.23 -17.69
C THR A 69 -13.28 -12.72 -17.45
N PRO A 70 -13.15 -13.57 -18.47
CA PRO A 70 -13.30 -15.02 -18.33
C PRO A 70 -12.06 -15.73 -17.77
N MET A 71 -10.91 -15.05 -17.72
CA MET A 71 -9.64 -15.61 -17.24
C MET A 71 -9.61 -15.68 -15.70
N PRO A 72 -9.20 -16.81 -15.11
CA PRO A 72 -8.94 -16.90 -13.68
C PRO A 72 -7.68 -16.10 -13.32
N PHE A 73 -7.71 -15.47 -12.14
CA PHE A 73 -6.56 -14.81 -11.53
C PHE A 73 -6.32 -15.49 -10.18
N VAL A 74 -5.07 -15.83 -9.91
CA VAL A 74 -4.66 -16.45 -8.65
C VAL A 74 -3.54 -15.61 -8.07
N ILE A 75 -3.71 -15.25 -6.81
CA ILE A 75 -2.72 -14.60 -5.96
C ILE A 75 -2.80 -15.26 -4.60
N TYR A 76 -1.65 -15.41 -3.95
CA TYR A 76 -1.54 -15.96 -2.61
C TYR A 76 -1.15 -14.83 -1.66
N PHE A 77 -1.70 -14.87 -0.46
CA PHE A 77 -1.38 -13.94 0.61
C PHE A 77 -1.16 -14.76 1.88
N ASP A 78 -0.20 -14.35 2.69
CA ASP A 78 0.05 -14.94 3.99
C ASP A 78 0.59 -13.86 4.95
N ASP A 79 0.67 -14.19 6.24
CA ASP A 79 1.34 -13.39 7.28
C ASP A 79 0.84 -11.93 7.40
N PHE A 80 -0.45 -11.69 7.12
CA PHE A 80 -1.04 -10.38 7.35
C PHE A 80 -1.08 -10.07 8.84
N SER A 81 -0.39 -9.00 9.22
CA SER A 81 -0.51 -8.39 10.54
C SER A 81 -0.76 -6.90 10.39
N ARG A 82 -1.48 -6.33 11.37
CA ARG A 82 -1.71 -4.89 11.46
C ARG A 82 -1.60 -4.48 12.91
N GLN A 83 -0.82 -3.44 13.15
CA GLN A 83 -0.77 -2.75 14.42
C GLN A 83 -1.22 -1.32 14.23
N THR A 84 -1.76 -0.74 15.29
CA THR A 84 -2.07 0.68 15.34
C THR A 84 -1.35 1.22 16.56
N THR A 85 -0.42 2.13 16.31
CA THR A 85 0.18 2.93 17.36
C THR A 85 -0.85 3.98 17.73
N ALA A 86 -1.41 3.88 18.93
CA ALA A 86 -2.14 4.99 19.52
C ALA A 86 -1.10 5.98 20.04
N ASP A 87 -1.27 7.26 19.70
CA ASP A 87 -0.67 8.36 20.46
C ASP A 87 -1.38 8.51 21.81
#